data_AF-A0A1C6JU50-F1
#
_entry.id   AF-A0A1C6JU50-F1
#
_cell.length_a   1.000
_cell.length_b   1.000
_cell.length_c   1.000
_cell.angle_alpha   90.00
_cell.angle_beta   90.00
_cell.angle_gamma   90.00
#
_symmetry.space_group_name_H-M   'P 1'
#
loop_
_entity.id
_entity.type
_entity.pdbx_description
1 polymer ?
#
loop_
_entity_poly.entity_id
_entity_poly.type
_entity_poly.pdbx_seq_one_letter_code
_entity_poly.pdbx_strand_id
1 'polypeptide(L)'
;MKSKNEKQAGKTTEALAFAHVRRAFVCCLILGMLIFVFQNAFLAYKNMKQIAWTIQQSASAQVSEKVNESLKLLKSLASLPIFYDPGVDWEEKVEKLDKINEYYGYMFICYVDKDIVVYTLGEEPASLASREHMQKVYASKQPYVTDSFVAGADGKTLNYTVIVPLMKDGVMTGSLFATIVLDDTSALLKEITSTTTADAVLVGSKGQVMCSTNDTAYGASILDILGGYTLYGATDDQVEEQMLNRKAGSFLSRAGAELMYTDYGPVENANWDVVVTVAFWPEFLSMLPSAVFVLFGMVLLLLGVYYFVYRHARLQAKSMEHMVKSVQEIKKKVYQGSDPSELFDYENIIQLSSRGLNDDLTGTFTRVIFLDRAEAMLREKRKKQDDQLLALCFIDLDDLKTLNDQNGHLAGDMVLQKIGALLREYGAKYDGLVGRYGGDEFILILRDIDSRQELDAVLKELVGRLSFDVCCEDKNIATHCSIGASIWHQELTLGMLISNADKALYDVKCHGKANYSIFMYGERDEI
;
A
#
# COMPACT_ATOMS: atom_id res chain seq x y z
N MET A 1 29.34 18.41 -46.62
CA MET A 1 28.65 19.09 -45.48
C MET A 1 27.17 18.73 -45.35
N LYS A 2 26.39 18.53 -46.44
CA LYS A 2 24.95 18.18 -46.36
C LYS A 2 24.63 16.87 -45.61
N SER A 3 25.41 15.78 -45.78
CA SER A 3 25.10 14.49 -45.14
C SER A 3 25.38 14.43 -43.63
N LYS A 4 26.18 15.37 -43.08
CA LYS A 4 26.42 15.48 -41.64
C LYS A 4 25.26 16.20 -40.93
N ASN A 5 24.70 17.24 -41.58
CA ASN A 5 23.56 17.98 -41.04
C ASN A 5 22.25 17.18 -41.09
N GLU A 6 22.01 16.33 -42.10
CA GLU A 6 20.80 15.47 -42.14
C GLU A 6 20.83 14.36 -41.08
N LYS A 7 21.98 13.74 -40.82
CA LYS A 7 22.14 12.76 -39.73
C LYS A 7 22.00 13.40 -38.34
N GLN A 8 22.39 14.67 -38.21
CA GLN A 8 22.27 15.42 -36.96
C GLN A 8 20.84 15.90 -36.73
N ALA A 9 20.13 16.33 -37.79
CA ALA A 9 18.71 16.69 -37.76
C ALA A 9 17.80 15.50 -37.42
N GLY A 10 18.00 14.33 -38.03
CA GLY A 10 17.24 13.11 -37.73
C GLY A 10 17.43 12.57 -36.31
N LYS A 11 18.64 12.72 -35.74
CA LYS A 11 18.89 12.42 -34.31
C LYS A 11 18.16 13.37 -33.36
N THR A 12 18.01 14.64 -33.71
CA THR A 12 17.27 15.62 -32.90
C THR A 12 15.75 15.41 -32.95
N THR A 13 15.18 14.97 -34.08
CA THR A 13 13.74 14.65 -34.18
C THR A 13 13.38 13.34 -33.47
N GLU A 14 14.22 12.30 -33.55
CA GLU A 14 14.08 11.08 -32.72
C GLU A 14 14.17 11.42 -31.22
N ALA A 15 15.09 12.32 -30.83
CA ALA A 15 15.26 12.71 -29.43
C ALA A 15 14.07 13.51 -28.85
N LEU A 16 13.33 14.25 -29.68
CA LEU A 16 12.12 14.97 -29.27
C LEU A 16 10.89 14.05 -29.16
N ALA A 17 10.71 13.12 -30.11
CA ALA A 17 9.54 12.23 -30.16
C ALA A 17 9.44 11.29 -28.95
N PHE A 18 10.57 10.87 -28.39
CA PHE A 18 10.62 9.99 -27.21
C PHE A 18 10.89 10.72 -25.89
N ALA A 19 10.90 12.06 -25.90
CA ALA A 19 11.15 12.86 -24.70
C ALA A 19 10.09 12.64 -23.61
N HIS A 20 8.83 12.42 -23.98
CA HIS A 20 7.73 12.15 -23.05
C HIS A 20 7.89 10.80 -22.33
N VAL A 21 8.28 9.74 -23.06
CA VAL A 21 8.55 8.42 -22.49
C VAL A 21 9.73 8.46 -21.52
N ARG A 22 10.79 9.18 -21.88
CA ARG A 22 11.95 9.38 -20.99
C ARG A 22 11.59 10.17 -19.72
N ARG A 23 10.78 11.23 -19.84
CA ARG A 23 10.32 12.01 -18.68
C ARG A 23 9.44 11.17 -17.76
N ALA A 24 8.48 10.42 -18.32
CA ALA A 24 7.63 9.52 -17.55
C ALA A 24 8.45 8.46 -16.81
N PHE A 25 9.45 7.87 -17.48
CA PHE A 25 10.38 6.92 -16.86
C PHE A 25 11.13 7.51 -15.67
N VAL A 26 11.70 8.71 -15.82
CA VAL A 26 12.41 9.40 -14.74
C VAL A 26 11.46 9.71 -13.56
N CYS A 27 10.25 10.17 -13.84
CA CYS A 27 9.24 10.40 -12.79
C CYS A 27 8.89 9.11 -12.05
N CYS A 28 8.66 7.99 -12.76
CA CYS A 28 8.39 6.69 -12.14
C CYS A 28 9.56 6.19 -11.29
N LEU A 29 10.81 6.43 -11.74
CA LEU A 29 12.00 6.03 -11.01
C LEU A 29 12.17 6.84 -9.72
N ILE A 30 11.95 8.16 -9.77
CA ILE A 30 11.97 9.03 -8.57
C ILE A 30 10.84 8.65 -7.60
N LEU A 31 9.62 8.46 -8.11
CA LEU A 31 8.48 8.06 -7.27
C LEU A 31 8.72 6.69 -6.63
N GLY A 32 9.28 5.74 -7.38
CA GLY A 32 9.67 4.43 -6.88
C GLY A 32 10.71 4.50 -5.77
N MET A 33 11.75 5.33 -5.94
CA MET A 33 12.74 5.60 -4.90
C MET A 33 12.13 6.21 -3.64
N LEU A 34 11.22 7.18 -3.78
CA LEU A 34 10.54 7.80 -2.64
C LEU A 34 9.69 6.77 -1.88
N ILE A 35 8.84 6.00 -2.58
CA ILE A 35 8.03 4.95 -1.98
C ILE A 35 8.92 3.95 -1.24
N PHE A 36 10.04 3.56 -1.85
CA PHE A 36 10.98 2.62 -1.26
C PHE A 36 11.63 3.15 0.03
N VAL A 37 12.06 4.42 0.05
CA VAL A 37 12.60 5.06 1.26
C VAL A 37 11.55 5.12 2.36
N PHE A 38 10.32 5.52 2.04
CA PHE A 38 9.22 5.56 3.00
C PHE A 38 8.87 4.17 3.56
N GLN A 39 8.85 3.14 2.72
CA GLN A 39 8.61 1.76 3.15
C GLN A 39 9.70 1.25 4.10
N ASN A 40 10.97 1.51 3.79
CA ASN A 40 12.08 1.13 4.67
C ASN A 40 12.05 1.91 6.00
N ALA A 41 11.73 3.22 5.96
CA ALA A 41 11.58 4.02 7.17
C ALA A 41 10.43 3.50 8.06
N PHE A 42 9.29 3.15 7.45
CA PHE A 42 8.18 2.54 8.17
C PHE A 42 8.53 1.17 8.77
N LEU A 43 9.28 0.35 8.02
CA LEU A 43 9.74 -0.96 8.49
C LEU A 43 10.74 -0.81 9.64
N ALA A 44 11.69 0.11 9.54
CA ALA A 44 12.63 0.43 10.61
C ALA A 44 11.91 0.90 11.88
N TYR A 45 10.89 1.76 11.75
CA TYR A 45 10.06 2.17 12.89
C TYR A 45 9.32 0.99 13.53
N LYS A 46 8.77 0.07 12.72
CA LYS A 46 8.10 -1.14 13.23
C LYS A 46 9.09 -2.08 13.94
N ASN A 47 10.28 -2.27 13.37
CA ASN A 47 11.33 -3.10 13.95
C ASN A 47 11.82 -2.51 15.27
N MET A 48 12.08 -1.20 15.32
CA MET A 48 12.46 -0.47 16.54
C MET A 48 11.46 -0.75 17.68
N LYS A 49 10.15 -0.66 17.41
CA LYS A 49 9.11 -1.01 18.40
C LYS A 49 9.16 -2.46 18.84
N GLN A 50 9.31 -3.38 17.88
CA GLN A 50 9.33 -4.82 18.16
C GLN A 50 10.57 -5.22 18.98
N ILE A 51 11.72 -4.65 18.67
CA ILE A 51 12.98 -4.86 19.40
C ILE A 51 12.84 -4.37 20.84
N ALA A 52 12.36 -3.13 21.03
CA ALA A 52 12.16 -2.56 22.37
C ALA A 52 11.27 -3.45 23.24
N TRP A 53 10.10 -3.84 22.72
CA TRP A 53 9.16 -4.72 23.43
C TRP A 53 9.76 -6.10 23.74
N THR A 54 10.43 -6.73 22.78
CA THR A 54 11.01 -8.07 22.94
C THR A 54 12.12 -8.07 24.01
N ILE A 55 13.00 -7.07 23.96
CA ILE A 55 14.09 -6.92 24.93
C ILE A 55 13.54 -6.54 26.30
N GLN A 56 12.55 -5.65 26.39
CA GLN A 56 11.93 -5.26 27.66
C GLN A 56 11.34 -6.49 28.36
N GLN A 57 10.59 -7.33 27.62
CA GLN A 57 10.02 -8.55 28.16
C GLN A 57 11.10 -9.55 28.59
N SER A 58 12.10 -9.77 27.75
CA SER A 58 13.20 -10.69 28.04
C SER A 58 14.02 -10.25 29.27
N ALA A 59 14.40 -8.98 29.33
CA ALA A 59 15.16 -8.40 30.43
C ALA A 59 14.36 -8.42 31.74
N SER A 60 13.08 -8.00 31.70
CA SER A 60 12.24 -8.04 32.91
C SER A 60 12.06 -9.46 33.41
N ALA A 61 11.83 -10.43 32.52
CA ALA A 61 11.67 -11.84 32.90
C ALA A 61 12.96 -12.42 33.52
N GLN A 62 14.12 -12.21 32.90
CA GLN A 62 15.38 -12.76 33.39
C GLN A 62 15.85 -12.10 34.70
N VAL A 63 15.67 -10.78 34.84
CA VAL A 63 15.95 -10.09 36.12
C VAL A 63 14.98 -10.56 37.20
N SER A 64 13.70 -10.74 36.86
CA SER A 64 12.69 -11.29 37.78
C SER A 64 13.05 -12.71 38.21
N GLU A 65 13.48 -13.56 37.28
CA GLU A 65 13.89 -14.93 37.55
C GLU A 65 15.04 -14.97 38.55
N LYS A 66 16.08 -14.17 38.34
CA LYS A 66 17.23 -14.08 39.26
C LYS A 66 16.84 -13.64 40.68
N VAL A 67 15.97 -12.64 40.79
CA VAL A 67 15.41 -12.21 42.09
C VAL A 67 14.56 -13.32 42.71
N ASN A 68 13.76 -13.99 41.90
CA ASN A 68 12.87 -15.07 42.34
C ASN A 68 13.63 -16.32 42.80
N GLU A 69 14.74 -16.69 42.15
CA GLU A 69 15.61 -17.78 42.58
C GLU A 69 16.19 -17.51 43.97
N SER A 70 16.70 -16.29 44.17
CA SER A 70 17.23 -15.84 45.46
C SER A 70 16.16 -15.86 46.56
N LEU A 71 14.96 -15.36 46.24
CA LEU A 71 13.80 -15.41 47.15
C LEU A 71 13.38 -16.85 47.47
N LYS A 72 13.32 -17.74 46.47
CA LYS A 72 12.95 -19.16 46.65
C LYS A 72 13.97 -19.89 47.52
N LEU A 73 15.25 -19.67 47.29
CA LEU A 73 16.31 -20.24 48.11
C LEU A 73 16.15 -19.77 49.57
N LEU A 74 16.11 -18.46 49.81
CA LEU A 74 16.01 -17.91 51.16
C LEU A 74 14.71 -18.31 51.87
N LYS A 75 13.57 -18.39 51.17
CA LYS A 75 12.32 -18.92 51.72
C LYS A 75 12.43 -20.41 52.08
N SER A 76 13.13 -21.19 51.25
CA SER A 76 13.35 -22.61 51.53
C SER A 76 14.22 -22.77 52.78
N LEU A 77 15.31 -22.01 52.89
CA LEU A 77 16.14 -21.96 54.10
C LEU A 77 15.34 -21.49 55.31
N ALA A 78 14.56 -20.42 55.17
CA ALA A 78 13.73 -19.88 56.25
C ALA A 78 12.68 -20.87 56.79
N SER A 79 12.34 -21.92 56.04
CA SER A 79 11.43 -22.98 56.49
C SER A 79 12.11 -24.13 57.22
N LEU A 80 13.45 -24.15 57.31
CA LEU A 80 14.19 -25.18 58.04
C LEU A 80 14.27 -24.84 59.54
N PRO A 81 14.02 -25.81 60.45
CA PRO A 81 14.03 -25.59 61.90
C PRO A 81 15.31 -24.93 62.42
N ILE A 82 16.45 -25.29 61.83
CA ILE A 82 17.76 -24.76 62.20
C ILE A 82 17.83 -23.23 62.14
N PHE A 83 17.12 -22.58 61.21
CA PHE A 83 17.23 -21.15 61.02
C PHE A 83 16.23 -20.36 61.87
N TYR A 84 14.96 -20.77 61.91
CA TYR A 84 13.93 -20.03 62.65
C TYR A 84 13.88 -20.35 64.15
N ASP A 85 14.47 -21.45 64.63
CA ASP A 85 14.46 -21.80 66.05
C ASP A 85 15.44 -20.93 66.85
N PRO A 86 14.97 -20.17 67.87
CA PRO A 86 15.87 -19.41 68.75
C PRO A 86 16.76 -20.27 69.65
N GLY A 87 16.44 -21.57 69.81
CA GLY A 87 17.23 -22.48 70.64
C GLY A 87 18.53 -22.99 70.00
N VAL A 88 18.69 -22.78 68.69
CA VAL A 88 19.93 -23.13 67.96
C VAL A 88 20.90 -21.97 68.03
N ASP A 89 22.16 -22.25 68.34
CA ASP A 89 23.20 -21.23 68.44
C ASP A 89 23.47 -20.57 67.07
N TRP A 90 23.79 -19.29 67.09
CA TRP A 90 24.00 -18.52 65.87
C TRP A 90 25.21 -19.04 65.07
N GLU A 91 26.24 -19.55 65.75
CA GLU A 91 27.43 -20.14 65.12
C GLU A 91 27.06 -21.31 64.19
N GLU A 92 26.18 -22.21 64.65
CA GLU A 92 25.70 -23.35 63.86
C GLU A 92 24.89 -22.90 62.64
N LYS A 93 24.11 -21.82 62.79
CA LYS A 93 23.35 -21.22 61.68
C LYS A 93 24.29 -20.65 60.63
N VAL A 94 25.26 -19.84 61.04
CA VAL A 94 26.21 -19.19 60.12
C VAL A 94 27.08 -20.23 59.41
N GLU A 95 27.64 -21.21 60.13
CA GLU A 95 28.48 -22.26 59.50
C GLU A 95 27.72 -23.02 58.39
N LYS A 96 26.41 -23.23 58.57
CA LYS A 96 25.57 -23.87 57.56
C LYS A 96 25.28 -22.95 56.37
N LEU A 97 25.04 -21.67 56.61
CA LEU A 97 24.84 -20.68 55.54
C LEU A 97 26.10 -20.52 54.69
N ASP A 98 27.28 -20.49 55.31
CA ASP A 98 28.57 -20.39 54.62
C ASP A 98 28.78 -21.59 53.68
N LYS A 99 28.55 -22.82 54.17
CA LYS A 99 28.60 -24.04 53.33
C LYS A 99 27.62 -24.02 52.17
N ILE A 100 26.44 -23.44 52.37
CA ILE A 100 25.45 -23.28 51.30
C ILE A 100 25.93 -22.22 50.31
N ASN A 101 26.49 -21.11 50.80
CA ASN A 101 26.96 -20.02 49.96
C ASN A 101 28.13 -20.43 49.05
N GLU A 102 28.98 -21.36 49.48
CA GLU A 102 30.03 -21.95 48.62
C GLU A 102 29.47 -22.56 47.32
N TYR A 103 28.23 -23.06 47.34
CA TYR A 103 27.58 -23.64 46.17
C TYR A 103 26.87 -22.59 45.29
N TYR A 104 26.22 -21.60 45.91
CA TYR A 104 25.40 -20.63 45.19
C TYR A 104 26.15 -19.36 44.76
N GLY A 105 27.28 -19.05 45.41
CA GLY A 105 28.16 -17.95 45.01
C GLY A 105 27.60 -16.54 45.25
N TYR A 106 26.75 -16.33 46.25
CA TYR A 106 26.36 -14.97 46.64
C TYR A 106 27.53 -14.24 47.30
N MET A 107 27.51 -12.91 47.28
CA MET A 107 28.52 -12.11 47.99
C MET A 107 28.54 -12.48 49.48
N PHE A 108 27.36 -12.56 50.10
CA PHE A 108 27.15 -13.10 51.44
C PHE A 108 25.74 -13.66 51.56
N ILE A 109 25.56 -14.74 52.34
CA ILE A 109 24.27 -15.14 52.92
C ILE A 109 24.41 -15.05 54.44
N CYS A 110 23.62 -14.20 55.07
CA CYS A 110 23.76 -13.92 56.51
C CYS A 110 22.49 -14.21 57.29
N TYR A 111 22.68 -14.63 58.54
CA TYR A 111 21.65 -14.68 59.56
C TYR A 111 21.65 -13.37 60.35
N VAL A 112 20.44 -12.85 60.60
CA VAL A 112 20.20 -11.71 61.46
C VAL A 112 19.19 -12.10 62.53
N ASP A 113 19.47 -11.78 63.78
CA ASP A 113 18.56 -12.09 64.88
C ASP A 113 17.42 -11.07 65.04
N LYS A 114 16.54 -11.33 66.01
CA LYS A 114 15.42 -10.45 66.38
C LYS A 114 15.82 -9.00 66.72
N ASP A 115 17.06 -8.78 67.16
CA ASP A 115 17.60 -7.48 67.59
C ASP A 115 18.33 -6.76 66.43
N ILE A 116 18.21 -7.31 65.21
CA ILE A 116 18.78 -6.79 63.98
C ILE A 116 20.32 -6.79 64.05
N VAL A 117 20.90 -7.81 64.67
CA VAL A 117 22.35 -8.04 64.72
C VAL A 117 22.72 -9.11 63.70
N VAL A 118 23.70 -8.80 62.84
CA VAL A 118 24.28 -9.76 61.89
C VAL A 118 25.52 -10.40 62.49
N TYR A 119 25.69 -11.69 62.21
CA TYR A 119 26.76 -12.51 62.72
C TYR A 119 27.61 -13.08 61.59
N THR A 120 28.93 -13.00 61.73
CA THR A 120 29.92 -13.55 60.81
C THR A 120 30.94 -14.33 61.64
N LEU A 121 31.33 -15.53 61.20
CA LEU A 121 32.33 -16.33 61.91
C LEU A 121 33.68 -15.61 61.96
N GLY A 122 34.19 -15.38 63.17
CA GLY A 122 35.49 -14.73 63.38
C GLY A 122 35.49 -13.20 63.36
N GLU A 123 34.33 -12.55 63.23
CA GLU A 123 34.18 -11.09 63.34
C GLU A 123 33.27 -10.71 64.51
N GLU A 124 33.36 -9.46 64.97
CA GLU A 124 32.43 -8.95 66.00
C GLU A 124 31.02 -8.77 65.40
N PRO A 125 29.96 -9.17 66.13
CA PRO A 125 28.58 -8.96 65.67
C PRO A 125 28.30 -7.48 65.39
N ALA A 126 27.68 -7.22 64.24
CA ALA A 126 27.39 -5.86 63.79
C ALA A 126 25.89 -5.57 63.85
N SER A 127 25.49 -4.42 64.38
CA SER A 127 24.08 -4.01 64.34
C SER A 127 23.73 -3.41 62.98
N LEU A 128 22.65 -3.93 62.38
CA LEU A 128 22.03 -3.39 61.16
C LEU A 128 20.75 -2.61 61.47
N ALA A 129 20.45 -2.32 62.75
CA ALA A 129 19.23 -1.64 63.17
C ALA A 129 19.05 -0.22 62.57
N SER A 130 20.15 0.45 62.18
CA SER A 130 20.10 1.75 61.51
C SER A 130 19.75 1.67 60.02
N ARG A 131 19.74 0.47 59.43
CA ARG A 131 19.49 0.27 57.99
C ARG A 131 17.99 0.29 57.71
N GLU A 132 17.54 1.23 56.88
CA GLU A 132 16.12 1.42 56.51
C GLU A 132 15.48 0.12 55.98
N HIS A 133 16.19 -0.65 55.15
CA HIS A 133 15.67 -1.90 54.61
C HIS A 133 15.43 -2.98 55.67
N MET A 134 16.26 -3.04 56.72
CA MET A 134 16.05 -3.97 57.83
C MET A 134 14.82 -3.56 58.64
N GLN A 135 14.68 -2.27 58.94
CA GLN A 135 13.49 -1.75 59.62
C GLN A 135 12.20 -2.07 58.86
N LYS A 136 12.20 -1.92 57.53
CA LYS A 136 11.05 -2.28 56.67
C LYS A 136 10.66 -3.75 56.80
N VAL A 137 11.62 -4.67 56.78
CA VAL A 137 11.35 -6.11 56.90
C VAL A 137 10.83 -6.46 58.29
N TYR A 138 11.45 -5.94 59.35
CA TYR A 138 11.06 -6.26 60.73
C TYR A 138 9.71 -5.64 61.11
N ALA A 139 9.34 -4.51 60.50
CA ALA A 139 8.01 -3.92 60.64
C ALA A 139 6.94 -4.64 59.82
N SER A 140 7.21 -4.95 58.55
CA SER A 140 6.22 -5.55 57.64
C SER A 140 6.07 -7.06 57.81
N LYS A 141 7.12 -7.74 58.30
CA LYS A 141 7.24 -9.21 58.36
C LYS A 141 7.05 -9.87 56.99
N GLN A 142 7.40 -9.16 55.92
CA GLN A 142 7.35 -9.65 54.55
C GLN A 142 8.75 -9.68 53.92
N PRO A 143 8.99 -10.56 52.95
CA PRO A 143 10.20 -10.51 52.14
C PRO A 143 10.37 -9.14 51.48
N TYR A 144 11.62 -8.69 51.34
CA TYR A 144 11.93 -7.41 50.73
C TYR A 144 13.19 -7.51 49.88
N VAL A 145 13.17 -6.84 48.73
CA VAL A 145 14.33 -6.68 47.84
C VAL A 145 14.69 -5.20 47.84
N THR A 146 15.93 -4.89 48.20
CA THR A 146 16.40 -3.50 48.27
C THR A 146 16.69 -2.97 46.86
N ASP A 147 16.66 -1.65 46.68
CA ASP A 147 17.38 -1.05 45.55
C ASP A 147 18.90 -1.27 45.71
N SER A 148 19.68 -1.01 44.66
CA SER A 148 21.13 -1.12 44.79
C SER A 148 21.72 -0.01 45.65
N PHE A 149 22.78 -0.35 46.38
CA PHE A 149 23.57 0.56 47.19
C PHE A 149 25.05 0.15 47.15
N VAL A 150 25.92 1.06 47.57
CA VAL A 150 27.37 0.82 47.60
C VAL A 150 27.71 -0.09 48.78
N ALA A 151 28.46 -1.15 48.52
CA ALA A 151 28.96 -2.07 49.53
C ALA A 151 29.85 -1.33 50.53
N GLY A 152 29.60 -1.54 51.82
CA GLY A 152 30.36 -0.87 52.89
C GLY A 152 31.84 -1.27 52.97
N ALA A 153 32.21 -2.44 52.43
CA ALA A 153 33.55 -3.00 52.56
C ALA A 153 34.58 -2.36 51.62
N ASP A 154 34.19 -2.01 50.39
CA ASP A 154 35.10 -1.46 49.37
C ASP A 154 34.68 -0.06 48.86
N GLY A 155 33.48 0.41 49.21
CA GLY A 155 32.97 1.72 48.82
C GLY A 155 32.78 1.88 47.30
N LYS A 156 32.79 0.78 46.53
CA LYS A 156 32.75 0.81 45.06
C LYS A 156 31.79 -0.19 44.46
N THR A 157 31.70 -1.39 45.02
CA THR A 157 30.85 -2.44 44.45
C THR A 157 29.40 -2.13 44.74
N LEU A 158 28.58 -2.06 43.69
CA LEU A 158 27.14 -1.93 43.84
C LEU A 158 26.53 -3.31 44.09
N ASN A 159 25.68 -3.41 45.10
CA ASN A 159 24.96 -4.63 45.39
C ASN A 159 23.51 -4.32 45.76
N TYR A 160 22.68 -5.36 45.72
CA TYR A 160 21.33 -5.33 46.29
C TYR A 160 21.15 -6.53 47.19
N THR A 161 20.21 -6.43 48.12
CA THR A 161 19.99 -7.46 49.14
C THR A 161 18.57 -7.99 49.05
N VAL A 162 18.45 -9.31 49.05
CA VAL A 162 17.17 -10.02 49.17
C VAL A 162 17.04 -10.48 50.61
N ILE A 163 15.96 -10.11 51.29
CA ILE A 163 15.75 -10.37 52.72
C ILE A 163 14.45 -11.17 52.90
N VAL A 164 14.52 -12.25 53.67
CA VAL A 164 13.36 -13.08 54.03
C VAL A 164 13.26 -13.18 55.56
N PRO A 165 12.10 -12.83 56.17
CA PRO A 165 11.90 -12.95 57.60
C PRO A 165 11.82 -14.41 58.05
N LEU A 166 12.38 -14.70 59.23
CA LEU A 166 12.28 -15.98 59.92
C LEU A 166 11.13 -15.92 60.92
N MET A 167 10.24 -16.90 60.85
CA MET A 167 9.00 -16.92 61.63
C MET A 167 8.87 -18.23 62.40
N LYS A 168 8.59 -18.15 63.71
CA LYS A 168 8.24 -19.28 64.56
C LYS A 168 6.92 -18.95 65.28
N ASP A 169 5.88 -19.75 65.05
CA ASP A 169 4.56 -19.58 65.67
C ASP A 169 3.97 -18.15 65.53
N GLY A 170 4.21 -17.49 64.38
CA GLY A 170 3.74 -16.13 64.10
C GLY A 170 4.60 -15.00 64.70
N VAL A 171 5.66 -15.35 65.44
CA VAL A 171 6.64 -14.40 65.97
C VAL A 171 7.88 -14.40 65.08
N MET A 172 8.39 -13.21 64.76
CA MET A 172 9.61 -13.05 64.00
C MET A 172 10.81 -13.33 64.90
N THR A 173 11.63 -14.31 64.54
CA THR A 173 12.82 -14.72 65.31
C THR A 173 14.11 -14.13 64.75
N GLY A 174 14.06 -13.60 63.53
CA GLY A 174 15.17 -12.99 62.82
C GLY A 174 14.87 -12.86 61.32
N SER A 175 15.90 -12.80 60.50
CA SER A 175 15.80 -12.81 59.03
C SER A 175 17.04 -13.43 58.40
N LEU A 176 16.89 -13.98 57.21
CA LEU A 176 18.00 -14.32 56.33
C LEU A 176 18.11 -13.26 55.23
N PHE A 177 19.33 -12.89 54.86
CA PHE A 177 19.53 -12.08 53.67
C PHE A 177 20.66 -12.61 52.79
N ALA A 178 20.51 -12.42 51.48
CA ALA A 178 21.54 -12.68 50.49
C ALA A 178 21.91 -11.37 49.78
N THR A 179 23.21 -11.08 49.70
CA THR A 179 23.75 -9.91 49.00
C THR A 179 24.26 -10.33 47.63
N ILE A 180 23.79 -9.66 46.58
CA ILE A 180 24.09 -10.00 45.18
C ILE A 180 24.79 -8.80 44.54
N VAL A 181 25.87 -9.07 43.82
CA VAL A 181 26.62 -8.03 43.08
C VAL A 181 25.77 -7.58 41.88
N LEU A 182 25.65 -6.27 41.71
CA LEU A 182 24.83 -5.69 40.65
C LEU A 182 25.46 -5.90 39.26
N ASP A 183 26.79 -6.03 39.18
CA ASP A 183 27.54 -6.27 37.94
C ASP A 183 27.04 -7.51 37.21
N ASP A 184 26.63 -8.57 37.92
CA ASP A 184 26.07 -9.76 37.30
C ASP A 184 24.72 -9.45 36.59
N THR A 185 23.92 -8.54 37.15
CA THR A 185 22.67 -8.08 36.53
C THR A 185 22.97 -7.12 35.38
N SER A 186 24.01 -6.29 35.48
CA SER A 186 24.46 -5.45 34.36
C SER A 186 24.99 -6.30 33.19
N ALA A 187 25.76 -7.35 33.47
CA ALA A 187 26.26 -8.30 32.49
C ALA A 187 25.11 -9.02 31.76
N LEU A 188 24.08 -9.45 32.52
CA LEU A 188 22.86 -10.02 31.96
C LEU A 188 22.17 -9.06 30.98
N LEU A 189 21.98 -7.79 31.36
CA LEU A 189 21.38 -6.80 30.46
C LEU A 189 22.23 -6.57 29.21
N LYS A 190 23.55 -6.50 29.34
CA LYS A 190 24.48 -6.36 28.21
C LYS A 190 24.44 -7.57 27.28
N GLU A 191 24.29 -8.77 27.81
CA GLU A 191 24.15 -9.99 27.01
C GLU A 191 22.87 -9.96 26.17
N ILE A 192 21.75 -9.57 26.79
CA ILE A 192 20.44 -9.47 26.12
C ILE A 192 20.47 -8.43 24.99
N THR A 193 21.13 -7.28 25.20
CA THR A 193 21.18 -6.21 24.20
C THR A 193 22.29 -6.37 23.17
N SER A 194 23.27 -7.26 23.38
CA SER A 194 24.51 -7.40 22.59
C SER A 194 24.33 -7.54 21.07
N THR A 195 23.19 -8.05 20.63
CA THR A 195 22.88 -8.30 19.20
C THR A 195 22.06 -7.18 18.55
N THR A 196 21.74 -6.13 19.30
CA THR A 196 20.81 -5.08 18.91
C THR A 196 21.38 -3.70 19.20
N THR A 197 20.71 -2.64 18.72
CA THR A 197 21.08 -1.25 19.02
C THR A 197 20.33 -0.71 20.25
N ALA A 198 19.72 -1.61 21.04
CA ALA A 198 18.91 -1.25 22.18
C ALA A 198 19.76 -0.97 23.41
N ASP A 199 19.37 0.06 24.14
CA ASP A 199 19.87 0.35 25.47
C ASP A 199 18.87 -0.10 26.52
N ALA A 200 19.34 -0.81 27.54
CA ALA A 200 18.55 -1.24 28.68
C ALA A 200 19.05 -0.56 29.96
N VAL A 201 18.11 -0.07 30.77
CA VAL A 201 18.35 0.59 32.03
C VAL A 201 17.47 -0.05 33.10
N LEU A 202 18.08 -0.52 34.18
CA LEU A 202 17.37 -0.97 35.36
C LEU A 202 17.15 0.22 36.29
N VAL A 203 15.90 0.47 36.65
CA VAL A 203 15.46 1.60 37.46
C VAL A 203 14.92 1.09 38.80
N GLY A 204 15.39 1.69 39.89
CA GLY A 204 14.99 1.35 41.25
C GLY A 204 13.67 2.00 41.69
N SER A 205 13.27 1.73 42.93
CA SER A 205 11.95 2.09 43.45
C SER A 205 11.65 3.60 43.55
N LYS A 206 12.66 4.46 43.42
CA LYS A 206 12.52 5.93 43.44
C LYS A 206 12.81 6.56 42.08
N GLY A 207 12.82 5.78 40.99
CA GLY A 207 13.13 6.28 39.65
C GLY A 207 14.63 6.48 39.37
N GLN A 208 15.50 6.01 40.26
CA GLN A 208 16.95 6.13 40.11
C GLN A 208 17.55 4.99 39.29
N VAL A 209 18.53 5.30 38.45
CA VAL A 209 19.26 4.30 37.66
C VAL A 209 20.11 3.42 38.57
N MET A 210 19.87 2.10 38.49
CA MET A 210 20.65 1.09 39.20
C MET A 210 21.81 0.60 38.34
N CYS A 211 21.53 0.16 37.12
CA CYS A 211 22.55 -0.19 36.13
C CYS A 211 22.04 0.08 34.72
N SER A 212 22.96 0.21 33.77
CA SER A 212 22.66 0.56 32.39
C SER A 212 23.62 -0.12 31.41
N THR A 213 23.19 -0.29 30.17
CA THR A 213 24.05 -0.79 29.08
C THR A 213 24.78 0.34 28.35
N ASN A 214 24.30 1.58 28.48
CA ASN A 214 24.83 2.78 27.83
C ASN A 214 25.70 3.67 28.75
N ASP A 215 26.24 3.08 29.81
CA ASP A 215 27.09 3.74 30.81
C ASP A 215 26.46 4.98 31.49
N THR A 216 25.13 5.06 31.51
CA THR A 216 24.39 6.04 32.32
C THR A 216 24.80 5.91 33.79
N ALA A 217 25.09 7.06 34.41
CA ALA A 217 25.57 7.13 35.79
C ALA A 217 24.57 6.53 36.79
N TYR A 218 25.09 5.69 37.70
CA TYR A 218 24.34 5.18 38.83
C TYR A 218 23.76 6.32 39.68
N GLY A 219 22.50 6.17 40.11
CA GLY A 219 21.80 7.14 40.95
C GLY A 219 21.21 8.33 40.20
N ALA A 220 21.45 8.48 38.89
CA ALA A 220 20.77 9.48 38.07
C ALA A 220 19.26 9.23 38.05
N SER A 221 18.46 10.29 38.02
CA SER A 221 17.01 10.15 37.83
C SER A 221 16.70 9.79 36.39
N ILE A 222 15.80 8.82 36.18
CA ILE A 222 15.29 8.51 34.84
C ILE A 222 14.63 9.74 34.19
N LEU A 223 14.01 10.60 35.00
CA LEU A 223 13.40 11.83 34.52
C LEU A 223 14.42 12.88 34.08
N ASP A 224 15.59 12.95 34.70
CA ASP A 224 16.65 13.87 34.24
C ASP A 224 17.19 13.44 32.87
N ILE A 225 17.21 12.13 32.61
CA ILE A 225 17.58 11.56 31.32
C ILE A 225 16.49 11.85 30.28
N LEU A 226 15.22 11.72 30.66
CA LEU A 226 14.06 11.97 29.79
C LEU A 226 13.79 13.47 29.57
N GLY A 227 14.12 14.34 30.51
CA GLY A 227 13.88 15.80 30.44
C GLY A 227 14.69 16.49 29.34
N GLY A 228 15.71 15.82 28.79
CA GLY A 228 16.41 16.24 27.57
C GLY A 228 15.66 15.92 26.27
N TYR A 229 14.54 15.19 26.34
CA TYR A 229 13.81 14.66 25.19
C TYR A 229 12.44 15.32 25.03
N THR A 230 11.97 15.40 23.79
CA THR A 230 10.56 15.70 23.51
C THR A 230 9.79 14.38 23.46
N LEU A 231 8.93 14.14 24.45
CA LEU A 231 8.04 13.00 24.47
C LEU A 231 6.82 13.20 23.55
N TYR A 232 6.39 12.12 22.92
CA TYR A 232 5.18 12.04 22.10
C TYR A 232 4.29 10.90 22.61
N GLY A 233 3.04 11.22 22.95
CA GLY A 233 2.04 10.27 23.44
C GLY A 233 2.01 10.08 24.96
N ALA A 234 2.95 10.68 25.70
CA ALA A 234 2.97 10.75 27.16
C ALA A 234 3.69 12.04 27.61
N THR A 235 3.44 12.49 28.84
CA THR A 235 4.25 13.52 29.53
C THR A 235 5.22 12.87 30.50
N ASP A 236 6.27 13.59 30.90
CA ASP A 236 7.26 13.10 31.89
C ASP A 236 6.54 12.63 33.17
N ASP A 237 5.63 13.45 33.70
CA ASP A 237 4.82 13.13 34.89
C ASP A 237 3.97 11.87 34.71
N GLN A 238 3.41 11.64 33.52
CA GLN A 238 2.58 10.45 33.26
C GLN A 238 3.42 9.18 33.20
N VAL A 239 4.63 9.26 32.65
CA VAL A 239 5.56 8.13 32.62
C VAL A 239 6.01 7.81 34.04
N GLU A 240 6.39 8.82 34.83
CA GLU A 240 6.76 8.64 36.23
C GLU A 240 5.60 8.03 37.04
N GLU A 241 4.38 8.57 36.91
CA GLU A 241 3.21 8.04 37.60
C GLU A 241 2.93 6.58 37.19
N GLN A 242 3.08 6.22 35.92
CA GLN A 242 2.88 4.84 35.45
C GLN A 242 3.94 3.89 35.99
N MET A 243 5.22 4.29 36.00
CA MET A 243 6.32 3.51 36.56
C MET A 243 6.14 3.32 38.08
N LEU A 244 5.85 4.40 38.83
CA LEU A 244 5.57 4.33 40.26
C LEU A 244 4.37 3.42 40.59
N ASN A 245 3.36 3.39 39.72
CA ASN A 245 2.21 2.49 39.83
C ASN A 245 2.46 1.08 39.25
N ARG A 246 3.71 0.76 38.87
CA ARG A 246 4.13 -0.54 38.32
C ARG A 246 3.35 -0.97 37.09
N LYS A 247 3.01 -0.02 36.22
CA LYS A 247 2.35 -0.31 34.94
C LYS A 247 3.39 -0.34 33.84
N ALA A 248 3.31 -1.35 32.99
CA ALA A 248 4.07 -1.37 31.74
C ALA A 248 3.50 -0.32 30.77
N GLY A 249 4.37 0.27 29.98
CA GLY A 249 4.01 1.31 29.03
C GLY A 249 5.08 1.53 27.98
N SER A 250 4.76 2.41 27.04
CA SER A 250 5.70 2.78 25.98
C SER A 250 5.42 4.18 25.46
N PHE A 251 6.46 4.80 24.93
CA PHE A 251 6.37 6.13 24.34
C PHE A 251 7.40 6.33 23.25
N LEU A 252 7.13 7.32 22.40
CA LEU A 252 8.08 7.79 21.41
C LEU A 252 8.75 9.06 21.95
N SER A 253 10.07 9.14 21.85
CA SER A 253 10.84 10.28 22.33
C SER A 253 11.76 10.79 21.22
N ARG A 254 12.16 12.07 21.31
CA ARG A 254 13.08 12.68 20.35
C ARG A 254 14.16 13.46 21.06
N ALA A 255 15.41 13.12 20.77
CA ALA A 255 16.62 13.80 21.23
C ALA A 255 17.27 14.54 20.04
N GLY A 256 16.95 15.83 19.88
CA GLY A 256 17.42 16.59 18.71
C GLY A 256 16.87 16.03 17.38
N ALA A 257 17.73 15.38 16.60
CA ALA A 257 17.39 14.72 15.33
C ALA A 257 17.21 13.19 15.45
N GLU A 258 17.51 12.62 16.61
CA GLU A 258 17.36 11.19 16.89
C GLU A 258 15.93 10.91 17.34
N LEU A 259 15.25 10.00 16.65
CA LEU A 259 13.96 9.48 17.07
C LEU A 259 14.19 8.18 17.83
N MET A 260 13.57 8.03 18.99
CA MET A 260 13.76 6.86 19.84
C MET A 260 12.40 6.32 20.29
N TYR A 261 12.34 5.02 20.50
CA TYR A 261 11.18 4.37 21.10
C TYR A 261 11.59 3.67 22.38
N THR A 262 10.83 3.95 23.43
CA THR A 262 11.10 3.43 24.76
C THR A 262 9.93 2.58 25.23
N ASP A 263 10.24 1.37 25.67
CA ASP A 263 9.31 0.42 26.28
C ASP A 263 9.78 0.16 27.71
N TYR A 264 8.87 0.16 28.68
CA TYR A 264 9.21 -0.04 30.07
C TYR A 264 8.20 -0.93 30.78
N GLY A 265 8.65 -1.62 31.82
CA GLY A 265 7.77 -2.42 32.64
C GLY A 265 8.44 -3.02 33.87
N PRO A 266 7.62 -3.58 34.78
CA PRO A 266 8.05 -3.93 36.11
C PRO A 266 8.80 -5.26 36.17
N VAL A 267 9.73 -5.34 37.11
CA VAL A 267 10.36 -6.59 37.57
C VAL A 267 9.47 -7.21 38.66
N GLU A 268 9.17 -8.51 38.56
CA GLU A 268 8.37 -9.21 39.54
C GLU A 268 9.12 -9.37 40.88
N ASN A 269 8.38 -9.28 41.99
CA ASN A 269 8.92 -9.41 43.35
C ASN A 269 10.05 -8.44 43.75
N ALA A 270 10.39 -7.49 42.88
CA ALA A 270 11.13 -6.28 43.17
C ALA A 270 10.25 -5.05 42.92
N ASN A 271 10.69 -3.88 43.40
CA ASN A 271 10.09 -2.58 43.07
C ASN A 271 10.95 -1.87 42.03
N TRP A 272 11.36 -2.62 40.99
CA TRP A 272 12.21 -2.12 39.93
C TRP A 272 11.46 -2.15 38.61
N ASP A 273 11.89 -1.31 37.68
CA ASP A 273 11.43 -1.30 36.30
C ASP A 273 12.62 -1.46 35.36
N VAL A 274 12.42 -2.18 34.26
CA VAL A 274 13.37 -2.20 33.15
C VAL A 274 12.85 -1.27 32.08
N VAL A 275 13.70 -0.31 31.69
CA VAL A 275 13.44 0.66 30.63
C VAL A 275 14.36 0.33 29.46
N VAL A 276 13.78 0.09 28.29
CA VAL A 276 14.51 -0.24 27.07
C VAL A 276 14.26 0.84 26.03
N THR A 277 15.33 1.42 25.49
CA THR A 277 15.28 2.47 24.47
C THR A 277 15.99 2.01 23.20
N VAL A 278 15.35 2.20 22.05
CA VAL A 278 15.92 1.86 20.74
C VAL A 278 15.90 3.09 19.86
N ALA A 279 17.04 3.39 19.24
CA ALA A 279 17.23 4.53 18.35
C ALA A 279 16.86 4.18 16.90
N PHE A 280 16.23 5.13 16.20
CA PHE A 280 15.73 4.91 14.85
C PHE A 280 16.85 4.85 13.80
N TRP A 281 17.84 5.75 13.87
CA TRP A 281 18.84 5.83 12.80
C TRP A 281 19.73 4.59 12.71
N PRO A 282 20.27 4.04 13.82
CA PRO A 282 21.01 2.78 13.78
C PRO A 282 20.22 1.64 13.14
N GLU A 283 18.93 1.51 13.50
CA GLU A 283 18.03 0.51 12.92
C GLU A 283 17.73 0.77 11.45
N PHE A 284 17.56 2.03 11.03
CA PHE A 284 17.35 2.35 9.62
C PHE A 284 18.61 2.08 8.78
N LEU A 285 19.79 2.44 9.28
CA LEU A 285 21.06 2.24 8.58
C LEU A 285 21.43 0.76 8.46
N SER A 286 21.12 -0.06 9.46
CA SER A 286 21.38 -1.51 9.41
C SER A 286 20.60 -2.22 8.29
N MET A 287 19.46 -1.65 7.87
CA MET A 287 18.62 -2.17 6.78
C MET A 287 19.05 -1.68 5.38
N LEU A 288 19.90 -0.65 5.29
CA LEU A 288 20.32 -0.10 3.99
C LEU A 288 21.00 -1.12 3.05
N PRO A 289 21.89 -2.03 3.50
CA PRO A 289 22.58 -2.95 2.60
C PRO A 289 21.63 -3.90 1.86
N SER A 290 20.64 -4.46 2.55
CA SER A 290 19.63 -5.32 1.93
C SER A 290 18.68 -4.50 1.05
N ALA A 291 18.35 -3.28 1.48
CA ALA A 291 17.52 -2.36 0.73
C ALA A 291 18.16 -1.94 -0.62
N VAL A 292 19.48 -1.73 -0.66
CA VAL A 292 20.22 -1.41 -1.89
C VAL A 292 20.10 -2.53 -2.93
N PHE A 293 20.13 -3.79 -2.50
CA PHE A 293 19.95 -4.93 -3.40
C PHE A 293 18.55 -4.96 -4.04
N VAL A 294 17.51 -4.68 -3.24
CA VAL A 294 16.13 -4.61 -3.74
C VAL A 294 15.97 -3.42 -4.70
N LEU A 295 16.53 -2.26 -4.35
CA LEU A 295 16.51 -1.07 -5.19
C LEU A 295 17.21 -1.32 -6.54
N PHE A 296 18.36 -2.00 -6.52
CA PHE A 296 19.08 -2.37 -7.74
C PHE A 296 18.24 -3.29 -8.63
N GLY A 297 17.57 -4.29 -8.05
CA GLY A 297 16.64 -5.16 -8.77
C GLY A 297 15.47 -4.40 -9.38
N MET A 298 14.87 -3.47 -8.63
CA MET A 298 13.79 -2.61 -9.12
C MET A 298 14.24 -1.72 -10.28
N VAL A 299 15.43 -1.12 -10.17
CA VAL A 299 16.01 -0.29 -11.24
C VAL A 299 16.30 -1.13 -12.49
N LEU A 300 16.85 -2.34 -12.35
CA LEU A 300 17.05 -3.25 -13.48
C LEU A 300 15.74 -3.64 -14.16
N LEU A 301 14.69 -3.91 -13.38
CA LEU A 301 13.37 -4.23 -13.90
C LEU A 301 12.78 -3.03 -14.67
N LEU A 302 12.85 -1.84 -14.08
CA LEU A 302 12.42 -0.60 -14.73
C LEU A 302 13.21 -0.34 -16.02
N LEU A 303 14.53 -0.54 -16.02
CA LEU A 303 15.36 -0.43 -17.22
C LEU A 303 14.98 -1.47 -18.28
N GLY A 304 14.63 -2.70 -17.87
CA GLY A 304 14.12 -3.74 -18.77
C GLY A 304 12.78 -3.35 -19.41
N VAL A 305 11.84 -2.85 -18.62
CA VAL A 305 10.55 -2.32 -19.11
C VAL A 305 10.77 -1.15 -20.04
N TYR A 306 11.64 -0.20 -19.67
CA TYR A 306 12.01 0.93 -20.51
C TYR A 306 12.60 0.46 -21.84
N TYR A 307 13.53 -0.50 -21.81
CA TYR A 307 14.12 -1.08 -23.02
C TYR A 307 13.05 -1.73 -23.90
N PHE A 308 12.11 -2.48 -23.32
CA PHE A 308 11.03 -3.13 -24.06
C PHE A 308 10.08 -2.12 -24.70
N VAL A 309 9.61 -1.12 -23.94
CA VAL A 309 8.76 -0.02 -24.43
C VAL A 309 9.49 0.76 -25.52
N TYR A 310 10.75 1.12 -25.29
CA TYR A 310 11.57 1.83 -26.27
C TYR A 310 11.78 1.00 -27.54
N ARG A 311 12.05 -0.30 -27.41
CA ARG A 311 12.21 -1.23 -28.55
C ARG A 311 10.91 -1.34 -29.35
N HIS A 312 9.77 -1.51 -28.69
CA HIS A 312 8.47 -1.58 -29.36
C HIS A 312 8.12 -0.27 -30.07
N ALA A 313 8.31 0.86 -29.39
CA ALA A 313 8.05 2.17 -29.98
C ALA A 313 8.96 2.45 -31.18
N ARG A 314 10.22 1.99 -31.14
CA ARG A 314 11.15 2.07 -32.27
C ARG A 314 10.81 1.13 -33.43
N LEU A 315 10.30 -0.07 -33.14
CA LEU A 315 9.82 -1.00 -34.17
C LEU A 315 8.59 -0.44 -34.89
N GLN A 316 7.65 0.15 -34.15
CA GLN A 316 6.53 0.89 -34.73
C GLN A 316 7.00 2.09 -35.56
N ALA A 317 8.00 2.84 -35.07
CA ALA A 317 8.57 3.95 -35.82
C ALA A 317 9.22 3.51 -37.15
N LYS A 318 9.92 2.36 -37.19
CA LYS A 318 10.46 1.81 -38.45
C LYS A 318 9.37 1.40 -39.43
N SER A 319 8.30 0.77 -38.95
CA SER A 319 7.15 0.44 -39.79
C SER A 319 6.50 1.68 -40.39
N MET A 320 6.40 2.76 -39.59
CA MET A 320 5.95 4.07 -40.05
C MET A 320 6.92 4.68 -41.08
N GLU A 321 8.23 4.59 -40.86
CA GLU A 321 9.25 5.13 -41.77
C GLU A 321 9.25 4.40 -43.13
N HIS A 322 9.02 3.08 -43.13
CA HIS A 322 8.81 2.30 -44.35
C HIS A 322 7.53 2.70 -45.08
N MET A 323 6.41 2.91 -44.37
CA MET A 323 5.18 3.43 -44.98
C MET A 323 5.39 4.82 -45.57
N VAL A 324 6.01 5.74 -44.83
CA VAL A 324 6.32 7.10 -45.31
C VAL A 324 7.23 7.05 -46.54
N LYS A 325 8.23 6.17 -46.55
CA LYS A 325 9.15 6.01 -47.68
C LYS A 325 8.47 5.40 -48.91
N SER A 326 7.59 4.42 -48.72
CA SER A 326 6.76 3.87 -49.80
C SER A 326 5.79 4.91 -50.35
N VAL A 327 5.18 5.72 -49.49
CA VAL A 327 4.33 6.86 -49.89
C VAL A 327 5.15 7.91 -50.65
N GLN A 328 6.38 8.22 -50.23
CA GLN A 328 7.28 9.13 -50.94
C GLN A 328 7.77 8.58 -52.29
N GLU A 329 8.01 7.27 -52.40
CA GLU A 329 8.35 6.62 -53.67
C GLU A 329 7.16 6.60 -54.63
N ILE A 330 5.95 6.36 -54.14
CA ILE A 330 4.71 6.50 -54.90
C ILE A 330 4.54 7.95 -55.36
N LYS A 331 4.74 8.92 -54.45
CA LYS A 331 4.74 10.36 -54.75
C LYS A 331 5.71 10.65 -55.90
N LYS A 332 6.96 10.22 -55.80
CA LYS A 332 7.99 10.45 -56.83
C LYS A 332 7.65 9.81 -58.18
N LYS A 333 7.07 8.61 -58.20
CA LYS A 333 6.63 7.93 -59.44
C LYS A 333 5.41 8.59 -60.07
N VAL A 334 4.49 9.11 -59.27
CA VAL A 334 3.29 9.81 -59.75
C VAL A 334 3.62 11.20 -60.30
N TYR A 335 4.54 11.96 -59.66
CA TYR A 335 5.02 13.25 -60.18
C TYR A 335 5.84 13.16 -61.47
N GLN A 336 6.42 12.00 -61.80
CA GLN A 336 7.14 11.80 -63.07
C GLN A 336 6.23 11.41 -64.24
N GLY A 337 4.93 11.16 -64.00
CA GLY A 337 4.03 10.57 -64.98
C GLY A 337 2.85 11.42 -65.46
N SER A 338 2.56 12.60 -64.90
CA SER A 338 1.36 13.37 -65.31
C SER A 338 1.48 14.88 -65.05
N ASP A 339 0.85 15.65 -65.95
CA ASP A 339 0.83 17.11 -66.08
C ASP A 339 0.35 17.86 -64.80
N PRO A 340 0.88 19.06 -64.45
CA PRO A 340 0.61 19.75 -63.17
C PRO A 340 -0.78 20.39 -63.03
N SER A 341 -1.74 20.10 -63.92
CA SER A 341 -2.96 20.90 -64.12
C SER A 341 -4.24 20.31 -63.50
N GLU A 342 -4.22 19.09 -62.97
CA GLU A 342 -5.35 18.50 -62.23
C GLU A 342 -5.04 18.38 -60.73
N LEU A 343 -5.14 19.51 -60.03
CA LEU A 343 -4.98 19.57 -58.58
C LEU A 343 -6.29 19.17 -57.86
N PHE A 344 -6.63 17.87 -57.89
CA PHE A 344 -7.67 17.31 -57.03
C PHE A 344 -7.09 16.97 -55.65
N ASP A 345 -7.23 17.93 -54.72
CA ASP A 345 -7.25 17.85 -53.26
C ASP A 345 -6.68 16.59 -52.57
N TYR A 346 -5.37 16.37 -52.72
CA TYR A 346 -4.67 15.19 -52.19
C TYR A 346 -4.42 15.22 -50.68
N GLU A 347 -4.67 16.34 -49.98
CA GLU A 347 -4.62 16.40 -48.50
C GLU A 347 -5.76 15.58 -47.88
N ASN A 348 -6.95 15.59 -48.49
CA ASN A 348 -8.09 14.80 -48.05
C ASN A 348 -7.82 13.29 -48.19
N ILE A 349 -7.12 12.86 -49.25
CA ILE A 349 -6.81 11.44 -49.49
C ILE A 349 -5.77 10.91 -48.50
N ILE A 350 -4.85 11.76 -48.01
CA ILE A 350 -3.83 11.37 -47.04
C ILE A 350 -4.40 11.24 -45.62
N GLN A 351 -5.45 12.00 -45.26
CA GLN A 351 -6.20 11.75 -44.01
C GLN A 351 -7.02 10.45 -44.07
N LEU A 352 -7.46 10.03 -45.25
CA LEU A 352 -8.27 8.82 -45.46
C LEU A 352 -7.49 7.49 -45.45
N SER A 353 -6.15 7.51 -45.58
CA SER A 353 -5.37 6.33 -45.97
C SER A 353 -4.46 5.72 -44.89
N SER A 354 -4.84 5.80 -43.61
CA SER A 354 -4.22 4.94 -42.58
C SER A 354 -5.23 4.45 -41.53
N ARG A 355 -5.87 3.31 -41.84
CA ARG A 355 -6.83 2.52 -41.03
C ARG A 355 -8.18 3.20 -40.77
N GLY A 356 -9.26 2.60 -41.25
CA GLY A 356 -10.62 2.95 -40.82
C GLY A 356 -11.59 3.35 -41.94
N LEU A 357 -11.40 2.90 -43.19
CA LEU A 357 -12.42 3.13 -44.23
C LEU A 357 -13.72 2.41 -43.89
N ASN A 358 -13.62 1.12 -43.58
CA ASN A 358 -14.75 0.29 -43.16
C ASN A 358 -14.49 -0.26 -41.75
N ASP A 359 -15.56 -0.57 -41.05
CA ASP A 359 -15.56 -1.33 -39.81
C ASP A 359 -15.23 -2.81 -40.12
N ASP A 360 -14.15 -3.34 -39.52
CA ASP A 360 -13.63 -4.67 -39.82
C ASP A 360 -14.63 -5.79 -39.49
N LEU A 361 -15.53 -5.57 -38.54
CA LEU A 361 -16.54 -6.55 -38.14
C LEU A 361 -17.71 -6.57 -39.14
N THR A 362 -18.29 -5.43 -39.45
CA THR A 362 -19.57 -5.34 -40.18
C THR A 362 -19.42 -5.03 -41.67
N GLY A 363 -18.23 -4.56 -42.08
CA GLY A 363 -17.94 -4.12 -43.45
C GLY A 363 -18.63 -2.82 -43.87
N THR A 364 -19.31 -2.13 -42.95
CA THR A 364 -19.93 -0.81 -43.15
C THR A 364 -18.89 0.31 -43.03
N PHE A 365 -19.19 1.56 -43.43
CA PHE A 365 -18.24 2.66 -43.22
C PHE A 365 -18.05 2.93 -41.72
N THR A 366 -16.84 3.34 -41.32
CA THR A 366 -16.67 3.86 -39.95
C THR A 366 -17.38 5.21 -39.82
N ARG A 367 -17.75 5.59 -38.59
CA ARG A 367 -18.41 6.88 -38.30
C ARG A 367 -17.78 8.07 -39.00
N VAL A 368 -16.45 8.20 -38.98
CA VAL A 368 -15.74 9.34 -39.57
C VAL A 368 -15.97 9.41 -41.09
N ILE A 369 -15.86 8.27 -41.77
CA ILE A 369 -15.99 8.18 -43.23
C ILE A 369 -17.44 8.33 -43.67
N PHE A 370 -18.36 7.73 -42.92
CA PHE A 370 -19.78 7.89 -43.17
C PHE A 370 -20.18 9.37 -43.12
N LEU A 371 -19.76 10.10 -42.07
CA LEU A 371 -20.10 11.51 -41.92
C LEU A 371 -19.56 12.38 -43.06
N ASP A 372 -18.29 12.19 -43.43
CA ASP A 372 -17.68 12.93 -44.54
C ASP A 372 -18.41 12.68 -45.88
N ARG A 373 -18.69 11.40 -46.20
CA ARG A 373 -19.42 11.04 -47.42
C ARG A 373 -20.88 11.51 -47.40
N ALA A 374 -21.54 11.43 -46.24
CA ALA A 374 -22.90 11.92 -46.06
C ALA A 374 -22.96 13.44 -46.30
N GLU A 375 -22.01 14.22 -45.77
CA GLU A 375 -21.95 15.65 -46.05
C GLU A 375 -21.75 15.94 -47.54
N ALA A 376 -20.89 15.18 -48.22
CA ALA A 376 -20.71 15.30 -49.66
C ALA A 376 -22.01 15.02 -50.43
N MET A 377 -22.76 13.98 -50.06
CA MET A 377 -24.07 13.67 -50.64
C MET A 377 -25.09 14.78 -50.40
N LEU A 378 -25.17 15.34 -49.18
CA LEU A 378 -26.08 16.45 -48.90
C LEU A 378 -25.70 17.71 -49.69
N ARG A 379 -24.40 17.99 -49.86
CA ARG A 379 -23.92 19.09 -50.71
C ARG A 379 -24.31 18.88 -52.17
N GLU A 380 -24.23 17.65 -52.67
CA GLU A 380 -24.64 17.30 -54.03
C GLU A 380 -26.15 17.44 -54.23
N LYS A 381 -26.97 16.90 -53.30
CA LYS A 381 -28.44 16.99 -53.38
C LYS A 381 -28.93 18.45 -53.39
N ARG A 382 -28.32 19.32 -52.57
CA ARG A 382 -28.59 20.78 -52.59
C ARG A 382 -28.34 21.43 -53.96
N LYS A 383 -27.33 20.96 -54.70
CA LYS A 383 -26.96 21.52 -56.01
C LYS A 383 -27.87 21.03 -57.13
N LYS A 384 -28.27 19.75 -57.08
CA LYS A 384 -29.04 19.12 -58.16
C LYS A 384 -30.54 19.45 -58.13
N GLN A 385 -31.11 19.83 -56.97
CA GLN A 385 -32.54 20.10 -56.79
C GLN A 385 -33.44 19.03 -57.45
N ASP A 386 -33.07 17.77 -57.24
CA ASP A 386 -33.84 16.63 -57.74
C ASP A 386 -34.95 16.27 -56.72
N ASP A 387 -36.12 15.87 -57.24
CA ASP A 387 -37.36 15.67 -56.49
C ASP A 387 -37.36 14.40 -55.61
N GLN A 388 -36.37 13.52 -55.75
CA GLN A 388 -36.27 12.32 -54.91
C GLN A 388 -36.02 12.67 -53.43
N LEU A 389 -36.66 11.96 -52.53
CA LEU A 389 -36.47 12.10 -51.08
C LEU A 389 -35.15 11.47 -50.65
N LEU A 390 -34.43 12.18 -49.80
CA LEU A 390 -33.30 11.64 -49.06
C LEU A 390 -33.70 11.45 -47.60
N ALA A 391 -33.52 10.25 -47.06
CA ALA A 391 -33.82 9.94 -45.67
C ALA A 391 -32.56 9.43 -44.95
N LEU A 392 -32.37 9.86 -43.71
CA LEU A 392 -31.36 9.31 -42.81
C LEU A 392 -32.05 8.47 -41.74
N CYS A 393 -31.65 7.21 -41.62
CA CYS A 393 -32.14 6.24 -40.66
C CYS A 393 -31.06 5.98 -39.61
N PHE A 394 -31.40 6.18 -38.34
CA PHE A 394 -30.61 5.78 -37.18
C PHE A 394 -31.18 4.45 -36.65
N ILE A 395 -30.33 3.44 -36.54
CA ILE A 395 -30.72 2.06 -36.31
C ILE A 395 -29.96 1.56 -35.09
N ASP A 396 -30.68 1.05 -34.10
CA ASP A 396 -30.07 0.49 -32.90
C ASP A 396 -30.56 -0.93 -32.64
N LEU A 397 -29.61 -1.82 -32.32
CA LEU A 397 -29.88 -3.21 -31.99
C LEU A 397 -30.46 -3.30 -30.58
N ASP A 398 -31.68 -3.83 -30.45
CA ASP A 398 -32.33 -3.96 -29.17
C ASP A 398 -31.64 -5.02 -28.29
N ASP A 399 -31.27 -4.63 -27.08
CA ASP A 399 -30.80 -5.51 -26.01
C ASP A 399 -29.50 -6.31 -26.32
N LEU A 400 -28.59 -5.76 -27.14
CA LEU A 400 -27.29 -6.38 -27.47
C LEU A 400 -26.49 -6.78 -26.23
N LYS A 401 -26.51 -5.95 -25.17
CA LYS A 401 -25.82 -6.27 -23.92
C LYS A 401 -26.36 -7.54 -23.28
N THR A 402 -27.67 -7.68 -23.18
CA THR A 402 -28.33 -8.89 -22.64
C THR A 402 -27.98 -10.12 -23.48
N LEU A 403 -27.94 -9.97 -24.80
CA LEU A 403 -27.54 -11.04 -25.73
C LEU A 403 -26.10 -11.49 -25.46
N ASN A 404 -25.17 -10.54 -25.32
CA ASN A 404 -23.76 -10.81 -25.04
C ASN A 404 -23.55 -11.43 -23.65
N ASP A 405 -24.27 -10.96 -22.64
CA ASP A 405 -24.15 -11.47 -21.27
C ASP A 405 -24.66 -12.93 -21.17
N GLN A 406 -25.65 -13.30 -21.98
CA GLN A 406 -26.25 -14.65 -21.98
C GLN A 406 -25.56 -15.65 -22.90
N ASN A 407 -24.98 -15.20 -24.02
CA ASN A 407 -24.49 -16.08 -25.10
C ASN A 407 -23.04 -15.76 -25.54
N GLY A 408 -22.36 -14.85 -24.84
CA GLY A 408 -21.00 -14.44 -25.14
C GLY A 408 -20.89 -13.44 -26.29
N HIS A 409 -19.74 -12.76 -26.37
CA HIS A 409 -19.50 -11.71 -27.37
C HIS A 409 -19.49 -12.21 -28.82
N LEU A 410 -19.15 -13.48 -29.06
CA LEU A 410 -19.17 -14.07 -30.40
C LEU A 410 -20.60 -14.09 -31.00
N ALA A 411 -21.62 -14.32 -30.17
CA ALA A 411 -23.00 -14.29 -30.63
C ALA A 411 -23.41 -12.87 -31.05
N GLY A 412 -23.02 -11.84 -30.28
CA GLY A 412 -23.25 -10.44 -30.64
C GLY A 412 -22.52 -10.02 -31.92
N ASP A 413 -21.27 -10.47 -32.09
CA ASP A 413 -20.49 -10.19 -33.29
C ASP A 413 -21.15 -10.75 -34.56
N MET A 414 -21.71 -11.97 -34.48
CA MET A 414 -22.47 -12.58 -35.59
C MET A 414 -23.74 -11.79 -35.94
N VAL A 415 -24.45 -11.29 -34.92
CA VAL A 415 -25.65 -10.45 -35.12
C VAL A 415 -25.27 -9.14 -35.81
N LEU A 416 -24.24 -8.46 -35.33
CA LEU A 416 -23.74 -7.21 -35.91
C LEU A 416 -23.26 -7.38 -37.35
N GLN A 417 -22.57 -8.49 -37.65
CA GLN A 417 -22.17 -8.86 -39.01
C GLN A 417 -23.37 -8.99 -39.96
N LYS A 418 -24.43 -9.68 -39.52
CA LYS A 418 -25.63 -9.91 -40.32
C LYS A 418 -26.42 -8.63 -40.54
N ILE A 419 -26.55 -7.78 -39.50
CA ILE A 419 -27.15 -6.45 -39.62
C ILE A 419 -26.35 -5.60 -40.60
N GLY A 420 -25.03 -5.52 -40.44
CA GLY A 420 -24.16 -4.77 -41.35
C GLY A 420 -24.25 -5.23 -42.81
N ALA A 421 -24.40 -6.55 -43.04
CA ALA A 421 -24.62 -7.09 -44.38
C ALA A 421 -25.98 -6.67 -44.95
N LEU A 422 -27.07 -6.81 -44.18
CA LEU A 422 -28.42 -6.40 -44.58
C LEU A 422 -28.47 -4.89 -44.88
N LEU A 423 -27.93 -4.05 -44.00
CA LEU A 423 -27.95 -2.61 -44.21
C LEU A 423 -27.18 -2.21 -45.47
N ARG A 424 -26.04 -2.84 -45.75
CA ARG A 424 -25.30 -2.59 -47.00
C ARG A 424 -26.07 -2.97 -48.26
N GLU A 425 -26.89 -4.02 -48.19
CA GLU A 425 -27.81 -4.40 -49.28
C GLU A 425 -28.80 -3.25 -49.56
N TYR A 426 -29.41 -2.68 -48.51
CA TYR A 426 -30.33 -1.54 -48.64
C TYR A 426 -29.61 -0.26 -49.08
N GLY A 427 -28.43 0.01 -48.53
CA GLY A 427 -27.59 1.12 -48.97
C GLY A 427 -27.26 1.02 -50.46
N ALA A 428 -26.90 -0.16 -50.96
CA ALA A 428 -26.66 -0.37 -52.39
C ALA A 428 -27.93 -0.25 -53.24
N LYS A 429 -29.07 -0.76 -52.75
CA LYS A 429 -30.35 -0.76 -53.47
C LYS A 429 -30.90 0.66 -53.71
N TYR A 430 -30.73 1.57 -52.75
CA TYR A 430 -31.28 2.92 -52.78
C TYR A 430 -30.21 4.02 -52.96
N ASP A 431 -29.08 3.65 -53.56
CA ASP A 431 -27.93 4.53 -53.85
C ASP A 431 -27.48 5.39 -52.64
N GLY A 432 -27.45 4.70 -51.52
CA GLY A 432 -27.28 5.18 -50.17
C GLY A 432 -25.92 4.87 -49.56
N LEU A 433 -25.77 5.23 -48.29
CA LEU A 433 -24.57 4.97 -47.49
C LEU A 433 -24.93 4.28 -46.19
N VAL A 434 -24.04 3.43 -45.68
CA VAL A 434 -24.19 2.77 -44.40
C VAL A 434 -22.93 2.92 -43.59
N GLY A 435 -23.07 3.31 -42.33
CA GLY A 435 -21.96 3.36 -41.39
C GLY A 435 -22.33 2.84 -40.01
N ARG A 436 -21.33 2.31 -39.31
CA ARG A 436 -21.42 1.99 -37.89
C ARG A 436 -21.08 3.23 -37.07
N TYR A 437 -22.03 3.72 -36.31
CA TYR A 437 -21.93 4.96 -35.54
C TYR A 437 -21.41 4.74 -34.13
N GLY A 438 -21.78 3.61 -33.54
CA GLY A 438 -21.45 3.20 -32.17
C GLY A 438 -21.28 1.68 -32.05
N GLY A 439 -21.43 1.15 -30.83
CA GLY A 439 -21.29 -0.29 -30.58
C GLY A 439 -22.34 -1.11 -31.32
N ASP A 440 -23.60 -0.89 -30.99
CA ASP A 440 -24.82 -1.47 -31.56
C ASP A 440 -25.50 -0.56 -32.61
N GLU A 441 -25.04 0.68 -32.72
CA GLU A 441 -25.68 1.73 -33.51
C GLU A 441 -25.16 1.80 -34.95
N PHE A 442 -26.09 1.85 -35.91
CA PHE A 442 -25.84 2.04 -37.33
C PHE A 442 -26.59 3.26 -37.86
N ILE A 443 -26.05 3.87 -38.91
CA ILE A 443 -26.73 4.91 -39.68
C ILE A 443 -26.76 4.49 -41.15
N LEU A 444 -27.91 4.69 -41.78
CA LEU A 444 -28.18 4.42 -43.18
C LEU A 444 -28.76 5.70 -43.83
N ILE A 445 -28.24 6.11 -44.97
CA ILE A 445 -28.85 7.13 -45.84
C ILE A 445 -29.46 6.42 -47.04
N LEU A 446 -30.70 6.75 -47.38
CA LEU A 446 -31.41 6.32 -48.59
C LEU A 446 -31.61 7.56 -49.48
N ARG A 447 -31.24 7.50 -50.75
CA ARG A 447 -31.27 8.66 -51.67
C ARG A 447 -32.32 8.54 -52.78
N ASP A 448 -32.57 7.33 -53.25
CA ASP A 448 -33.41 7.03 -54.40
C ASP A 448 -34.83 6.63 -53.95
N ILE A 449 -35.54 7.54 -53.26
CA ILE A 449 -36.89 7.31 -52.74
C ILE A 449 -37.85 8.31 -53.37
N ASP A 450 -38.87 7.84 -54.07
CA ASP A 450 -39.79 8.69 -54.85
C ASP A 450 -40.86 9.37 -53.98
N SER A 451 -41.23 8.75 -52.85
CA SER A 451 -42.31 9.26 -52.00
C SER A 451 -42.19 8.83 -50.55
N ARG A 452 -42.91 9.52 -49.66
CA ARG A 452 -42.98 9.14 -48.24
C ARG A 452 -43.62 7.76 -48.06
N GLN A 453 -44.60 7.41 -48.90
CA GLN A 453 -45.24 6.10 -48.88
C GLN A 453 -44.24 5.00 -49.24
N GLU A 454 -43.32 5.27 -50.16
CA GLU A 454 -42.22 4.34 -50.45
C GLU A 454 -41.25 4.24 -49.27
N LEU A 455 -40.87 5.36 -48.65
CA LEU A 455 -40.02 5.33 -47.45
C LEU A 455 -40.64 4.48 -46.33
N ASP A 456 -41.95 4.65 -46.09
CA ASP A 456 -42.72 3.87 -45.11
C ASP A 456 -42.68 2.36 -45.42
N ALA A 457 -42.90 2.00 -46.68
CA ALA A 457 -42.82 0.61 -47.14
C ALA A 457 -41.41 0.03 -46.96
N VAL A 458 -40.36 0.80 -47.30
CA VAL A 458 -38.96 0.39 -47.16
C VAL A 458 -38.59 0.20 -45.70
N LEU A 459 -38.96 1.12 -44.80
CA LEU A 459 -38.69 1.01 -43.38
C LEU A 459 -39.42 -0.17 -42.75
N LYS A 460 -40.67 -0.41 -43.14
CA LYS A 460 -41.45 -1.56 -42.68
C LYS A 460 -40.84 -2.89 -43.13
N GLU A 461 -40.39 -2.96 -44.39
CA GLU A 461 -39.67 -4.13 -44.90
C GLU A 461 -38.34 -4.33 -44.16
N LEU A 462 -37.60 -3.24 -43.93
CA LEU A 462 -36.30 -3.27 -43.26
C LEU A 462 -36.41 -3.75 -41.81
N VAL A 463 -37.38 -3.24 -41.03
CA VAL A 463 -37.65 -3.74 -39.67
C VAL A 463 -37.98 -5.23 -39.67
N GLY A 464 -38.76 -5.69 -40.65
CA GLY A 464 -39.07 -7.11 -40.83
C GLY A 464 -37.84 -7.97 -41.12
N ARG A 465 -36.92 -7.50 -41.98
CA ARG A 465 -35.68 -8.23 -42.31
C ARG A 465 -34.62 -8.16 -41.21
N LEU A 466 -34.63 -7.10 -40.40
CA LEU A 466 -33.78 -6.95 -39.23
C LEU A 466 -34.33 -7.69 -38.00
N SER A 467 -35.53 -8.29 -38.11
CA SER A 467 -36.10 -9.22 -37.14
C SER A 467 -35.79 -10.64 -37.56
N PHE A 468 -34.76 -11.24 -36.97
CA PHE A 468 -34.35 -12.61 -37.32
C PHE A 468 -33.80 -13.36 -36.10
N ASP A 469 -33.86 -14.69 -36.20
CA ASP A 469 -33.21 -15.57 -35.25
C ASP A 469 -31.75 -15.84 -35.67
N VAL A 470 -30.84 -15.83 -34.70
CA VAL A 470 -29.47 -16.34 -34.87
C VAL A 470 -29.34 -17.66 -34.14
N CYS A 471 -28.90 -18.70 -34.85
CA CYS A 471 -28.59 -19.99 -34.25
C CYS A 471 -27.16 -19.96 -33.71
N CYS A 472 -27.02 -20.06 -32.39
CA CYS A 472 -25.74 -20.13 -31.70
C CYS A 472 -25.79 -21.29 -30.70
N GLU A 473 -24.90 -22.27 -30.82
CA GLU A 473 -24.81 -23.44 -29.92
C GLU A 473 -26.18 -24.11 -29.64
N ASP A 474 -26.93 -24.42 -30.71
CA ASP A 474 -28.25 -25.06 -30.69
C ASP A 474 -29.41 -24.25 -30.07
N LYS A 475 -29.22 -22.93 -29.86
CA LYS A 475 -30.29 -22.00 -29.44
C LYS A 475 -30.61 -21.00 -30.55
N ASN A 476 -31.91 -20.77 -30.79
CA ASN A 476 -32.39 -19.67 -31.63
C ASN A 476 -32.60 -18.43 -30.77
N ILE A 477 -31.83 -17.37 -31.06
CA ILE A 477 -31.89 -16.08 -30.36
C ILE A 477 -32.61 -15.09 -31.27
N ALA A 478 -33.81 -14.67 -30.87
CA ALA A 478 -34.55 -13.61 -31.55
C ALA A 478 -33.87 -12.26 -31.38
N THR A 479 -33.59 -11.59 -32.49
CA THR A 479 -32.99 -10.25 -32.51
C THR A 479 -33.89 -9.28 -33.24
N HIS A 480 -33.94 -8.04 -32.73
CA HIS A 480 -34.76 -6.97 -33.28
C HIS A 480 -33.95 -5.68 -33.33
N CYS A 481 -34.28 -4.81 -34.28
CA CYS A 481 -33.72 -3.46 -34.35
C CYS A 481 -34.85 -2.45 -34.30
N SER A 482 -34.57 -1.32 -33.67
CA SER A 482 -35.43 -0.14 -33.69
C SER A 482 -34.84 0.89 -34.66
N ILE A 483 -35.69 1.59 -35.42
CA ILE A 483 -35.26 2.54 -36.45
C ILE A 483 -35.93 3.90 -36.28
N GLY A 484 -35.15 4.96 -36.15
CA GLY A 484 -35.64 6.34 -36.29
C GLY A 484 -35.19 6.93 -37.62
N ALA A 485 -36.11 7.49 -38.41
CA ALA A 485 -35.79 8.09 -39.71
C ALA A 485 -36.06 9.60 -39.71
N SER A 486 -35.23 10.38 -40.40
CA SER A 486 -35.47 11.81 -40.66
C SER A 486 -35.37 12.07 -42.15
N ILE A 487 -36.38 12.74 -42.71
CA ILE A 487 -36.36 13.18 -44.11
C ILE A 487 -35.51 14.46 -44.22
N TRP A 488 -34.69 14.53 -45.27
CA TRP A 488 -33.85 15.69 -45.54
C TRP A 488 -34.64 16.84 -46.15
N HIS A 489 -34.34 18.05 -45.71
CA HIS A 489 -34.80 19.30 -46.31
C HIS A 489 -33.62 20.25 -46.50
N GLN A 490 -33.74 21.20 -47.43
CA GLN A 490 -32.64 22.10 -47.81
C GLN A 490 -32.04 22.90 -46.63
N GLU A 491 -32.86 23.21 -45.63
CA GLU A 491 -32.48 23.94 -44.42
C GLU A 491 -31.73 23.07 -43.40
N LEU A 492 -31.81 21.74 -43.52
CA LEU A 492 -31.26 20.83 -42.53
C LEU A 492 -29.77 20.54 -42.79
N THR A 493 -28.99 20.58 -41.71
CA THR A 493 -27.58 20.11 -41.70
C THR A 493 -27.52 18.62 -41.39
N LEU A 494 -26.40 17.96 -41.71
CA LEU A 494 -26.23 16.54 -41.40
C LEU A 494 -26.42 16.26 -39.89
N GLY A 495 -25.86 17.12 -39.03
CA GLY A 495 -26.03 17.01 -37.58
C GLY A 495 -27.49 17.11 -37.14
N MET A 496 -28.29 17.97 -37.77
CA MET A 496 -29.73 18.07 -37.49
C MET A 496 -30.49 16.83 -37.96
N LEU A 497 -30.14 16.24 -39.11
CA LEU A 497 -30.75 14.99 -39.57
C LEU A 497 -30.49 13.84 -38.61
N ILE A 498 -29.24 13.70 -38.18
CA ILE A 498 -28.85 12.66 -37.22
C ILE A 498 -29.60 12.86 -35.91
N SER A 499 -29.65 14.10 -35.40
CA SER A 499 -30.38 14.40 -34.16
C SER A 499 -31.89 14.16 -34.26
N ASN A 500 -32.51 14.47 -35.40
CA ASN A 500 -33.94 14.22 -35.62
C ASN A 500 -34.24 12.72 -35.75
N ALA A 501 -33.39 11.97 -36.45
CA ALA A 501 -33.51 10.52 -36.57
C ALA A 501 -33.31 9.84 -35.20
N ASP A 502 -32.36 10.31 -34.39
CA ASP A 502 -32.13 9.82 -33.02
C ASP A 502 -33.35 10.07 -32.11
N LYS A 503 -34.00 11.24 -32.21
CA LYS A 503 -35.27 11.50 -31.50
C LYS A 503 -36.37 10.53 -31.90
N ALA A 504 -36.56 10.30 -33.20
CA ALA A 504 -37.54 9.32 -33.67
C ALA A 504 -37.20 7.90 -33.20
N LEU A 505 -35.92 7.55 -33.11
CA LEU A 505 -35.47 6.26 -32.58
C LEU A 505 -35.79 6.14 -31.08
N TYR A 506 -35.55 7.21 -30.31
CA TYR A 506 -35.92 7.26 -28.90
C TYR A 506 -37.42 7.04 -28.68
N ASP A 507 -38.27 7.61 -29.52
CA ASP A 507 -39.72 7.40 -29.46
C ASP A 507 -40.09 5.92 -29.69
N VAL A 508 -39.46 5.24 -30.65
CA VAL A 508 -39.64 3.80 -30.87
C VAL A 508 -39.23 2.98 -29.65
N LYS A 509 -38.08 3.31 -29.04
CA LYS A 509 -37.57 2.64 -27.85
C LYS A 509 -38.53 2.77 -26.66
N CYS A 510 -39.25 3.88 -26.56
CA CYS A 510 -40.26 4.10 -25.52
C CYS A 510 -41.58 3.38 -25.80
N HIS A 511 -41.92 3.13 -27.07
CA HIS A 511 -43.22 2.57 -27.48
C HIS A 511 -43.17 1.08 -27.89
N GLY A 512 -42.25 0.32 -27.29
CA GLY A 512 -42.23 -1.15 -27.38
C GLY A 512 -41.10 -1.77 -28.21
N LYS A 513 -40.17 -0.94 -28.74
CA LYS A 513 -39.01 -1.39 -29.56
C LYS A 513 -39.44 -2.15 -30.83
N ALA A 514 -38.46 -2.70 -31.59
CA ALA A 514 -38.70 -3.54 -32.77
C ALA A 514 -39.61 -2.92 -33.85
N ASN A 515 -39.60 -1.60 -33.99
CA ASN A 515 -40.42 -0.87 -34.95
C ASN A 515 -39.64 0.32 -35.54
N TYR A 516 -40.31 1.17 -36.33
CA TYR A 516 -39.75 2.41 -36.83
C TYR A 516 -40.63 3.62 -36.54
N SER A 517 -40.01 4.80 -36.54
CA SER A 517 -40.69 6.10 -36.50
C SER A 517 -39.99 7.08 -37.46
N ILE A 518 -40.75 8.00 -38.06
CA ILE A 518 -40.24 9.02 -38.97
C ILE A 518 -40.44 10.39 -38.33
N PHE A 519 -39.35 11.11 -38.10
CA PHE A 519 -39.36 12.48 -37.63
C PHE A 519 -39.94 13.43 -38.69
N MET A 520 -40.93 14.22 -38.28
CA MET A 520 -41.65 15.15 -39.15
C MET A 520 -41.14 16.58 -38.93
N TYR A 521 -40.50 17.17 -39.95
CA TYR A 521 -40.08 18.58 -39.89
C TYR A 521 -41.28 19.49 -40.16
N GLY A 522 -41.80 20.16 -39.13
CA GLY A 522 -42.81 21.21 -39.27
C GLY A 522 -44.19 20.95 -38.67
N GLU A 523 -44.45 19.80 -38.06
CA GLU A 523 -45.60 19.65 -37.16
C GLU A 523 -45.19 20.15 -35.78
N ARG A 524 -45.70 21.33 -35.41
CA ARG A 524 -45.78 21.72 -33.99
C ARG A 524 -46.58 20.64 -33.27
N ASP A 525 -46.12 20.28 -32.09
CA ASP A 525 -46.90 19.57 -31.08
C ASP A 525 -48.29 20.20 -30.96
N GLU A 526 -49.29 19.54 -31.55
CA GLU A 526 -50.67 19.66 -31.11
C GLU A 526 -51.05 18.36 -30.41
N ILE A 527 -50.74 18.39 -29.11
CA ILE A 527 -51.39 17.73 -27.96
C ILE A 527 -51.40 16.20 -27.92
#